data_AF-A0A1V2RD33-F1
#
_entry.id   AF-A0A1V2RD33-F1
#
_cell.length_a   1.000
_cell.length_b   1.000
_cell.length_c   1.000
_cell.angle_alpha   90.00
_cell.angle_beta   90.00
_cell.angle_gamma   90.00
#
_symmetry.space_group_name_H-M   'P 1'
#
loop_
_entity.id
_entity.type
_entity.pdbx_description
1 polymer ?
#
loop_
_entity_poly.entity_id
_entity_poly.type
_entity_poly.pdbx_seq_one_letter_code
_entity_poly.pdbx_strand_id
1 'polypeptide(L)'
;MSELPSDLPRLHALATWLERQLSAVREAIDEAEERAGPRWWVQWMRTAAGEPRRGVLHRAGCWCPGAPDLHLADARRVVAEHGSRIETCLVCRADVRPTAPRSGGEP
;
A
#
# COMPACT_ATOMS: atom_id res chain seq x y z
N MET A 1 -13.51 1.42 26.32
CA MET A 1 -13.88 1.94 24.99
C MET A 1 -14.48 3.31 25.22
N SER A 2 -13.95 4.38 24.62
CA SER A 2 -14.54 5.71 24.81
C SER A 2 -15.93 5.78 24.20
N GLU A 3 -16.89 6.28 24.96
CA GLU A 3 -18.21 6.65 24.42
C GLU A 3 -18.05 7.78 23.41
N LEU A 4 -18.76 7.66 22.29
CA LEU A 4 -18.80 8.70 21.27
C LEU A 4 -19.76 9.81 21.70
N PRO A 5 -19.47 11.08 21.37
CA PRO A 5 -20.42 12.17 21.59
C PRO A 5 -21.70 11.94 20.77
N SER A 6 -22.84 12.40 21.28
CA SER A 6 -24.14 12.24 20.61
C SER A 6 -24.47 13.36 19.61
N ASP A 7 -23.73 14.47 19.62
CA ASP A 7 -23.98 15.61 18.76
C ASP A 7 -23.26 15.51 17.41
N LEU A 8 -24.00 15.78 16.33
CA LEU A 8 -23.52 15.64 14.96
C LEU A 8 -22.31 16.53 14.62
N PRO A 9 -22.25 17.82 15.03
CA PRO A 9 -21.08 18.65 14.75
C PRO A 9 -19.80 18.09 15.35
N ARG A 10 -19.85 17.61 16.60
CA ARG A 10 -18.68 17.03 17.27
C ARG A 10 -18.29 15.67 16.68
N LEU A 11 -19.26 14.88 16.24
CA LEU A 11 -18.99 13.65 15.50
C LEU A 11 -18.25 13.94 14.18
N HIS A 12 -18.65 14.97 13.42
CA HIS A 12 -17.93 15.39 12.21
C HIS A 12 -16.51 15.87 12.52
N ALA A 13 -16.34 16.71 13.54
CA ALA A 13 -15.02 17.19 13.95
C ALA A 13 -14.11 16.02 14.37
N LEU A 14 -14.65 15.05 15.10
CA LEU A 14 -13.91 13.86 15.52
C LEU A 14 -13.53 13.00 14.31
N ALA A 15 -14.43 12.79 13.35
CA ALA A 15 -14.14 12.05 12.14
C ALA A 15 -13.00 12.69 11.35
N THR A 16 -13.07 14.00 11.08
CA THR A 16 -12.01 14.74 10.38
C THR A 16 -10.68 14.67 11.13
N TRP A 17 -10.69 14.80 12.46
CA TRP A 17 -9.48 14.69 13.26
C TRP A 17 -8.88 13.28 13.19
N LEU A 18 -9.70 12.24 13.34
CA LEU A 18 -9.25 10.84 13.24
C LEU A 18 -8.68 10.52 11.87
N GLU A 19 -9.28 11.00 10.79
CA GLU A 19 -8.78 10.84 9.43
C GLU A 19 -7.39 11.48 9.26
N ARG A 20 -7.20 12.69 9.78
CA ARG A 20 -5.89 13.38 9.77
C ARG A 20 -4.85 12.61 10.58
N GLN A 21 -5.19 12.16 11.80
CA GLN A 21 -4.27 11.37 12.62
C GLN A 21 -3.91 10.05 11.94
N LEU A 22 -4.89 9.37 11.35
CA LEU A 22 -4.65 8.13 10.62
C LEU A 22 -3.77 8.35 9.38
N SER A 23 -3.92 9.47 8.69
CA SER A 23 -3.04 9.86 7.58
C SER A 23 -1.60 10.02 8.07
N ALA A 24 -1.38 10.78 9.14
CA ALA A 24 -0.04 10.99 9.70
C ALA A 24 0.62 9.68 10.17
N VAL A 25 -0.16 8.79 10.79
CA VAL A 25 0.34 7.46 11.20
C VAL A 25 0.74 6.63 9.98
N ARG A 26 -0.03 6.67 8.88
CA ARG A 26 0.32 5.95 7.65
C ARG A 26 1.60 6.49 7.01
N GLU A 27 1.78 7.80 6.96
CA GLU A 27 3.02 8.42 6.47
C GLU A 27 4.23 8.00 7.32
N ALA A 28 4.10 8.00 8.65
CA ALA A 28 5.17 7.56 9.53
C ALA A 28 5.53 6.06 9.36
N ILE A 29 4.53 5.23 9.06
CA ILE A 29 4.75 3.81 8.71
C ILE A 29 5.53 3.70 7.40
N ASP A 30 5.12 4.42 6.36
CA ASP A 30 5.80 4.41 5.07
C ASP A 30 7.28 4.81 5.21
N GLU A 31 7.57 5.87 5.98
CA GLU A 31 8.95 6.28 6.26
C GLU A 31 9.74 5.23 7.05
N ALA A 32 9.11 4.59 8.05
CA ALA A 32 9.74 3.56 8.84
C ALA A 32 10.05 2.31 8.00
N GLU A 33 9.13 1.96 7.11
CA GLU A 33 9.29 0.89 6.14
C GLU A 33 10.44 1.17 5.17
N GLU A 34 10.53 2.41 4.66
CA GLU A 34 11.62 2.84 3.79
C GLU A 34 12.98 2.77 4.49
N ARG A 35 13.06 3.25 5.75
CA ARG A 35 14.28 3.15 6.58
C ARG A 35 14.69 1.72 6.89
N ALA A 36 13.73 0.79 6.95
CA ALA A 36 14.01 -0.62 7.21
C ALA A 36 14.67 -1.34 6.02
N GLY A 37 14.73 -0.70 4.84
CA GLY A 37 15.35 -1.22 3.63
C GLY A 37 14.36 -1.96 2.72
N PRO A 38 14.87 -2.61 1.66
CA PRO A 38 14.01 -3.25 0.67
C PRO A 38 13.35 -4.50 1.28
N ARG A 39 12.03 -4.59 1.14
CA ARG A 39 11.22 -5.64 1.77
C ARG A 39 10.15 -6.22 0.85
N TRP A 40 10.04 -5.77 -0.39
CA TRP A 40 9.05 -6.28 -1.34
C TRP A 40 9.75 -6.90 -2.54
N TRP A 41 9.07 -7.81 -3.23
CA TRP A 41 9.52 -8.30 -4.53
C TRP A 41 8.32 -8.76 -5.33
N VAL A 42 8.48 -8.82 -6.65
CA VAL A 42 7.47 -9.40 -7.53
C VAL A 42 7.99 -10.73 -8.06
N GLN A 43 7.20 -11.78 -7.83
CA GLN A 43 7.38 -13.05 -8.51
C GLN A 43 6.68 -12.96 -9.86
N TRP A 44 7.47 -12.87 -10.93
CA TRP A 44 6.94 -12.75 -12.28
C TRP A 44 6.65 -14.11 -12.90
N MET A 45 5.46 -14.25 -13.47
CA MET A 45 5.04 -15.46 -14.17
C MET A 45 5.53 -15.44 -15.62
N ARG A 46 5.83 -16.62 -16.16
CA ARG A 46 6.10 -16.77 -17.60
C ARG A 46 4.80 -16.50 -18.37
N THR A 47 4.88 -15.65 -19.38
CA THR A 47 3.80 -15.36 -20.31
C THR A 47 4.24 -15.69 -21.73
N ALA A 48 3.29 -15.91 -22.64
CA ALA A 48 3.60 -16.12 -24.05
C ALA A 48 4.21 -14.86 -24.66
N ALA A 49 4.91 -15.01 -25.79
CA ALA A 49 5.45 -13.87 -26.52
C ALA A 49 4.32 -12.92 -26.96
N GLY A 50 4.47 -11.63 -26.64
CA GLY A 50 3.46 -10.59 -26.93
C GLY A 50 2.37 -10.44 -25.87
N GLU A 51 2.27 -11.34 -24.89
CA GLU A 51 1.32 -11.21 -23.78
C GLU A 51 1.88 -10.32 -22.67
N PRO A 52 1.05 -9.46 -22.04
CA PRO A 52 1.48 -8.60 -20.96
C PRO A 52 1.91 -9.45 -19.75
N ARG A 53 3.03 -9.04 -19.16
CA ARG A 53 3.63 -9.70 -18.00
C ARG A 53 2.66 -9.66 -16.81
N ARG A 54 2.63 -10.76 -16.05
CA ARG A 54 1.84 -10.91 -14.82
C ARG A 54 2.74 -11.32 -13.66
N GLY A 55 2.37 -10.94 -12.45
CA GLY A 55 3.17 -11.27 -11.28
C GLY A 55 2.35 -11.34 -10.00
N VAL A 56 3.02 -11.78 -8.94
CA VAL A 56 2.50 -11.79 -7.58
C VAL A 56 3.42 -10.97 -6.71
N LEU A 57 2.87 -9.98 -6.01
CA LEU A 57 3.58 -9.17 -5.04
C LEU A 57 3.76 -9.93 -3.73
N HIS A 58 4.99 -9.91 -3.24
CA HIS A 58 5.40 -10.50 -1.98
C HIS A 58 6.11 -9.48 -1.10
N ARG A 59 6.29 -9.83 0.17
CA ARG A 59 7.04 -9.03 1.14
C ARG A 59 7.87 -9.90 2.09
N ALA A 60 8.80 -9.27 2.78
CA ALA A 60 9.72 -9.88 3.74
C ALA A 60 8.98 -10.80 4.72
N GLY A 61 9.49 -12.01 4.86
CA GLY A 61 8.85 -13.10 5.61
C GLY A 61 8.05 -14.08 4.74
N CYS A 62 7.85 -13.79 3.44
CA CYS A 62 7.36 -14.78 2.48
C CYS A 62 8.48 -15.69 1.98
N TRP A 63 8.16 -16.96 1.73
CA TRP A 63 9.10 -17.96 1.23
C TRP A 63 9.09 -18.10 -0.31
N CYS A 64 8.16 -17.43 -1.00
CA CYS A 64 8.06 -17.49 -2.45
C CYS A 64 9.21 -16.69 -3.09
N PRO A 65 9.93 -17.27 -4.07
CA PRO A 65 11.07 -16.59 -4.69
C PRO A 65 10.62 -15.44 -5.61
N GLY A 66 11.45 -14.42 -5.73
CA GLY A 66 11.32 -13.40 -6.77
C GLY A 66 12.43 -12.35 -6.67
N ALA A 67 12.39 -11.38 -7.58
CA ALA A 67 13.41 -10.35 -7.72
C ALA A 67 12.89 -9.19 -8.60
N PRO A 68 13.50 -7.99 -8.50
CA PRO A 68 14.47 -7.59 -7.47
C PRO A 68 13.79 -7.35 -6.12
N ASP A 69 14.60 -7.21 -5.07
CA ASP A 69 14.12 -6.64 -3.80
C ASP A 69 13.86 -5.14 -4.01
N LEU A 70 12.69 -4.69 -3.57
CA LEU A 70 12.13 -3.37 -3.80
C LEU A 70 11.92 -2.66 -2.46
N HIS A 71 12.21 -1.36 -2.48
CA HIS A 71 11.72 -0.41 -1.49
C HIS A 71 10.21 -0.16 -1.68
N LEU A 72 9.54 0.40 -0.67
CA LEU A 72 8.08 0.60 -0.70
C LEU A 72 7.66 1.48 -1.89
N ALA A 73 8.40 2.57 -2.13
CA ALA A 73 8.12 3.48 -3.23
C ALA A 73 8.20 2.78 -4.61
N ASP A 74 9.20 1.92 -4.80
CA ASP A 74 9.38 1.16 -6.04
C ASP A 74 8.31 0.08 -6.21
N ALA A 75 7.95 -0.61 -5.14
CA ALA A 75 6.87 -1.59 -5.15
C ALA A 75 5.52 -0.95 -5.53
N ARG A 76 5.21 0.23 -4.98
CA ARG A 76 4.03 1.02 -5.37
C ARG A 76 4.05 1.39 -6.85
N ARG A 77 5.18 1.87 -7.36
CA ARG A 77 5.34 2.22 -8.78
C ARG A 77 5.09 1.02 -9.68
N VAL A 78 5.68 -0.13 -9.37
CA VAL A 78 5.51 -1.37 -10.13
C VAL A 78 4.04 -1.83 -10.11
N VAL A 79 3.36 -1.77 -8.96
CA VAL A 79 1.93 -2.11 -8.89
C VAL A 79 1.08 -1.12 -9.69
N ALA A 80 1.37 0.18 -9.64
CA ALA A 80 0.63 1.19 -10.40
C ALA A 80 0.80 1.01 -11.93
N GLU A 81 2.01 0.68 -12.38
CA GLU A 81 2.32 0.46 -13.80
C GLU A 81 1.61 -0.77 -14.37
N HIS A 82 1.55 -1.85 -13.60
CA HIS A 82 0.99 -3.12 -14.07
C HIS A 82 -0.49 -3.34 -13.69
N GLY A 83 -1.01 -2.57 -12.74
CA GLY A 83 -2.39 -2.61 -12.28
C GLY A 83 -2.80 -4.01 -11.80
N SER A 84 -3.97 -4.47 -12.24
CA SER A 84 -4.53 -5.79 -11.87
C SER A 84 -3.73 -6.99 -12.37
N ARG A 85 -2.63 -6.78 -13.12
CA ARG A 85 -1.73 -7.86 -13.57
C ARG A 85 -0.73 -8.28 -12.49
N ILE A 86 -0.61 -7.48 -11.42
CA ILE A 86 0.11 -7.87 -10.22
C ILE A 86 -0.91 -8.20 -9.14
N GLU A 87 -1.00 -9.47 -8.79
CA GLU A 87 -1.86 -9.95 -7.73
C GLU A 87 -1.14 -9.88 -6.37
N THR A 88 -1.89 -9.84 -5.28
CA THR A 88 -1.32 -9.94 -3.94
C THR A 88 -1.16 -11.40 -3.54
N CYS A 89 0.00 -11.77 -2.99
CA CYS A 89 0.20 -13.11 -2.44
C CYS A 89 -0.81 -13.40 -1.31
N LEU A 90 -1.55 -14.50 -1.41
CA LEU A 90 -2.57 -14.88 -0.42
C LEU A 90 -1.99 -15.25 0.95
N VAL A 91 -0.70 -15.60 1.00
CA VAL A 91 0.00 -16.01 2.23
C VAL A 91 0.53 -14.80 2.98
N CYS A 92 1.43 -14.01 2.36
CA CYS A 92 2.03 -12.87 3.04
C CYS A 92 1.19 -11.59 2.97
N ARG A 93 0.13 -11.59 2.13
CA ARG A 93 -0.81 -10.47 1.91
C ARG A 93 -0.07 -9.15 1.75
N ALA A 94 0.95 -9.17 0.88
CA ALA A 94 1.72 -7.97 0.59
C ALA A 94 0.79 -6.94 -0.04
N ASP A 95 0.58 -5.84 0.67
CA ASP A 95 -0.22 -4.71 0.24
C ASP A 95 0.70 -3.50 0.17
N VAL A 96 0.70 -2.84 -0.99
CA VAL A 96 1.36 -1.57 -1.21
C VAL A 96 0.27 -0.63 -1.70
N ARG A 97 -0.56 -0.18 -0.75
CA ARG A 97 -1.69 0.68 -1.09
C ARG A 97 -1.21 1.85 -1.94
N PRO A 98 -1.91 2.18 -3.03
CA PRO A 98 -1.75 3.47 -3.64
C PRO A 98 -2.02 4.50 -2.54
N THR A 99 -1.09 5.41 -2.32
CA THR A 99 -1.42 6.64 -1.59
C THR A 99 -2.62 7.24 -2.30
N ALA A 100 -3.75 7.37 -1.60
CA ALA A 100 -4.93 7.98 -2.18
C ALA A 100 -4.49 9.35 -2.78
N PRO A 101 -4.93 9.70 -3.99
CA PRO A 101 -4.62 11.02 -4.53
C PRO A 101 -5.09 12.04 -3.49
N ARG A 102 -4.18 12.92 -3.07
CA ARG A 102 -4.51 14.04 -2.18
C ARG A 102 -5.73 14.71 -2.79
N SER A 103 -6.86 14.64 -2.10
CA SER A 103 -8.06 15.38 -2.49
C SER A 103 -7.73 16.86 -2.31
N GLY A 104 -7.15 17.47 -3.34
CA GLY A 104 -7.04 18.91 -3.47
C GLY A 104 -8.46 19.42 -3.63
N GLY A 105 -9.01 19.93 -2.53
CA GLY A 105 -10.28 20.62 -2.50
C GLY A 105 -10.10 21.92 -1.75
N GLU A 106 -9.76 22.98 -2.48
CA GLU A 106 -10.06 24.35 -2.11
C GLU A 106 -10.35 25.13 -3.40
N PRO A 107 -11.38 25.98 -3.38
CA PRO A 107 -11.15 27.39 -3.65
C PRO A 107 -11.36 28.27 -2.41
#